data_AF-A0A919MJB2-F1
#
_entry.id   AF-A0A919MJB2-F1
#
_cell.length_a   1.000
_cell.length_b   1.000
_cell.length_c   1.000
_cell.angle_alpha   90.00
_cell.angle_beta   90.00
_cell.angle_gamma   90.00
#
_symmetry.space_group_name_H-M   'P 1'
#
loop_
_entity.id
_entity.type
_entity.pdbx_description
1 polymer ?
#
loop_
_entity_poly.entity_id
_entity_poly.type
_entity_poly.pdbx_seq_one_letter_code
_entity_poly.pdbx_strand_id
1 'polypeptide(L)'
;MRHGRQVSLRWAAAAQNDFAARIQWTLTPHFRAANHAPTVRIVPGGVVTARPSTSVQLAARTHDPDGDRVATSWWQYREEGTHPGAATLTTRSDGRATVAVPADAQPGETISIILQGTDDGEFPLTRYDRVVIRIV
;
A
#
# COMPACT_ATOMS: atom_id res chain seq x y z
N MET A 1 22.33 3.01 -18.86
CA MET A 1 21.03 2.40 -18.53
C MET A 1 20.39 3.20 -17.41
N ARG A 2 19.27 3.88 -17.68
CA ARG A 2 18.55 4.74 -16.72
C ARG A 2 17.45 3.91 -16.06
N HIS A 3 17.65 3.40 -14.85
CA HIS A 3 16.58 2.74 -14.07
C HIS A 3 16.19 3.53 -12.81
N GLY A 4 16.93 4.59 -12.44
CA GLY A 4 16.66 5.36 -11.22
C GLY A 4 15.65 6.50 -11.33
N ARG A 5 15.27 6.95 -12.54
CA ARG A 5 14.53 8.22 -12.72
C ARG A 5 13.00 8.08 -12.77
N GLN A 6 12.47 6.87 -12.93
CA GLN A 6 11.01 6.61 -13.00
C GLN A 6 10.40 6.10 -11.69
N VAL A 7 11.20 5.59 -10.75
CA VAL A 7 10.70 4.98 -9.51
C VAL A 7 10.20 6.04 -8.51
N SER A 8 10.72 7.28 -8.54
CA SER A 8 10.37 8.30 -7.53
C SER A 8 9.06 9.05 -7.82
N LEU A 9 8.67 9.22 -9.09
CA LEU A 9 7.54 10.09 -9.44
C LEU A 9 6.19 9.59 -8.91
N ARG A 10 6.02 8.27 -8.77
CA ARG A 10 4.78 7.68 -8.21
C ARG A 10 4.54 8.09 -6.76
N TRP A 11 5.61 8.44 -6.04
CA TRP A 11 5.57 8.83 -4.64
C TRP A 11 5.61 10.33 -4.44
N ALA A 12 5.83 11.12 -5.50
CA ALA A 12 6.11 12.55 -5.40
C ALA A 12 4.96 13.32 -4.77
N ALA A 13 3.71 13.04 -5.15
CA ALA A 13 2.54 13.70 -4.58
C ALA A 13 2.39 13.41 -3.08
N ALA A 14 2.49 12.12 -2.69
CA ALA A 14 2.44 11.73 -1.28
C ALA A 14 3.56 12.37 -0.45
N ALA A 15 4.78 12.44 -1.00
CA ALA A 15 5.92 13.08 -0.34
C ALA A 15 5.75 14.60 -0.20
N GLN A 16 5.19 15.27 -1.22
CA GLN A 16 4.92 16.71 -1.17
C GLN A 16 3.84 17.05 -0.14
N ASN A 17 2.76 16.27 -0.08
CA ASN A 17 1.71 16.45 0.93
C ASN A 17 2.25 16.19 2.35
N ASP A 18 3.03 15.14 2.55
CA ASP A 18 3.64 14.84 3.87
C ASP A 18 4.57 15.97 4.32
N PHE A 19 5.33 16.58 3.39
CA PHE A 19 6.13 17.75 3.70
C PHE A 19 5.28 18.98 4.03
N ALA A 20 4.24 19.27 3.25
CA ALA A 20 3.34 20.40 3.49
C ALA A 20 2.61 20.32 4.84
N ALA A 21 2.06 19.15 5.19
CA ALA A 21 1.42 18.93 6.49
C ALA A 21 2.41 19.13 7.64
N ARG A 22 3.66 18.64 7.50
CA ARG A 22 4.69 18.85 8.53
C ARG A 22 5.08 20.32 8.69
N ILE A 23 5.02 21.13 7.65
CA ILE A 23 5.17 22.58 7.78
C ILE A 23 4.01 23.15 8.62
N GLN A 24 2.76 22.76 8.36
CA GLN A 24 1.62 23.19 9.20
C GLN A 24 1.81 22.84 10.68
N TRP A 25 2.36 21.65 10.99
CA TRP A 25 2.64 21.26 12.37
C TRP A 25 3.58 22.24 13.10
N THR A 26 4.44 22.97 12.38
CA THR A 26 5.35 23.96 12.97
C THR A 26 4.67 25.30 13.29
N LEU A 27 3.50 25.56 12.70
CA LEU A 27 2.80 26.84 12.82
C LEU A 27 1.82 26.88 14.01
N THR A 28 1.57 25.74 14.64
CA THR A 28 0.60 25.61 15.73
C THR A 28 1.00 24.51 16.70
N PRO A 29 0.87 24.71 18.03
CA PRO A 29 1.05 23.64 19.01
C PRO A 29 -0.18 22.73 19.13
N HIS A 30 -1.29 23.07 18.48
CA HIS A 30 -2.55 22.33 18.61
C HIS A 30 -2.62 21.19 17.60
N PHE A 31 -2.67 19.94 18.08
CA PHE A 31 -2.83 18.76 17.23
C PHE A 31 -3.99 18.93 16.25
N ARG A 32 -5.21 19.22 16.71
CA ARG A 32 -6.40 19.34 15.85
C ARG A 32 -6.36 20.44 14.77
N ALA A 33 -5.33 21.29 14.76
CA ALA A 33 -5.18 22.38 13.79
C ALA A 33 -4.35 21.99 12.55
N ALA A 34 -3.96 20.72 12.41
CA ALA A 34 -3.29 20.20 11.23
C ALA A 34 -3.67 18.73 10.98
N ASN A 35 -3.52 18.27 9.74
CA ASN A 35 -3.77 16.88 9.36
C ASN A 35 -2.64 15.94 9.82
N HIS A 36 -2.96 14.73 10.26
CA HIS A 36 -2.04 13.67 10.65
C HIS A 36 -2.32 12.39 9.91
N ALA A 37 -1.25 11.70 9.55
CA ALA A 37 -1.39 10.58 8.65
C ALA A 37 -2.18 9.43 9.27
N PRO A 38 -3.02 8.75 8.48
CA PRO A 38 -3.70 7.56 8.90
C PRO A 38 -2.71 6.44 9.16
N THR A 39 -3.18 5.38 9.78
CA THR A 39 -2.51 4.08 9.78
C THR A 39 -3.19 3.16 8.79
N VAL A 40 -2.40 2.35 8.07
CA VAL A 40 -2.89 1.29 7.17
C VAL A 40 -2.18 -0.01 7.51
N ARG A 41 -2.91 -1.12 7.52
CA ARG A 41 -2.36 -2.45 7.75
C ARG A 41 -3.04 -3.48 6.87
N ILE A 42 -2.25 -4.40 6.34
CA ILE A 42 -2.72 -5.59 5.63
C ILE A 42 -2.88 -6.73 6.63
N VAL A 43 -3.98 -7.47 6.52
CA VAL A 43 -4.22 -8.70 7.27
C VAL A 43 -4.57 -9.84 6.31
N PRO A 44 -3.84 -10.96 6.33
CA PRO A 44 -2.55 -11.19 7.02
C PRO A 44 -1.42 -10.32 6.43
N GLY A 45 -0.58 -9.73 7.29
CA GLY A 45 0.52 -8.83 6.89
C GLY A 45 1.89 -9.50 6.86
N GLY A 46 2.91 -8.77 6.39
CA GLY A 46 4.30 -9.25 6.40
C GLY A 46 4.59 -10.24 5.28
N VAL A 47 4.72 -11.54 5.61
CA VAL A 47 4.98 -12.61 4.64
C VAL A 47 3.94 -13.69 4.78
N VAL A 48 3.34 -14.09 3.65
CA VAL A 48 2.41 -15.21 3.57
C VAL A 48 2.90 -16.20 2.52
N THR A 49 2.51 -17.46 2.64
CA THR A 49 2.85 -18.50 1.65
C THR A 49 1.64 -18.88 0.81
N ALA A 50 1.87 -19.20 -0.45
CA ALA A 50 0.83 -19.67 -1.35
C ALA A 50 1.40 -20.60 -2.42
N ARG A 51 0.56 -21.46 -2.99
CA ARG A 51 0.92 -22.35 -4.10
C ARG A 51 0.51 -21.72 -5.43
N PRO A 52 1.13 -22.11 -6.56
CA PRO A 52 0.64 -21.73 -7.89
C PRO A 52 -0.84 -22.09 -8.06
N SER A 53 -1.58 -21.27 -8.81
CA SER A 53 -3.04 -21.45 -9.05
C SER A 53 -3.94 -21.40 -7.80
N THR A 54 -3.45 -20.92 -6.66
CA THR A 54 -4.27 -20.66 -5.47
C THR A 54 -4.62 -19.18 -5.32
N SER A 55 -5.46 -18.84 -4.33
CA SER A 55 -5.81 -17.46 -4.02
C SER A 55 -5.42 -17.09 -2.58
N VAL A 56 -4.91 -15.88 -2.41
CA VAL A 56 -4.63 -15.27 -1.09
C VAL A 56 -5.67 -14.18 -0.83
N GLN A 57 -6.35 -14.26 0.31
CA GLN A 57 -7.27 -13.21 0.75
C GLN A 57 -6.56 -12.24 1.67
N LEU A 58 -6.74 -10.94 1.41
CA LEU A 58 -6.17 -9.83 2.16
C LEU A 58 -7.30 -8.88 2.60
N ALA A 59 -7.13 -8.26 3.76
CA ALA A 59 -8.03 -7.23 4.27
C ALA A 59 -7.23 -5.99 4.68
N ALA A 60 -7.77 -4.82 4.37
CA ALA A 60 -7.25 -3.54 4.85
C ALA A 60 -7.82 -3.24 6.24
N ARG A 61 -6.96 -2.77 7.13
CA ARG A 61 -7.35 -2.10 8.37
C ARG A 61 -6.79 -0.68 8.33
N THR A 62 -7.66 0.29 8.54
CA THR A 62 -7.30 1.70 8.55
C THR A 62 -7.79 2.38 9.82
N HIS A 63 -7.07 3.40 10.25
CA HIS A 63 -7.48 4.29 11.34
C HIS A 63 -6.85 5.65 11.12
N ASP A 64 -7.68 6.68 11.17
CA ASP A 64 -7.27 8.07 11.03
C ASP A 64 -7.40 8.79 12.40
N PRO A 65 -6.34 9.44 12.90
CA PRO A 65 -6.37 10.10 14.22
C PRO A 65 -7.18 11.40 14.25
N ASP A 66 -7.42 12.02 13.09
CA ASP A 66 -8.19 13.26 12.96
C ASP A 66 -9.67 12.98 12.69
N GLY A 67 -9.99 11.75 12.29
CA GLY A 67 -11.35 11.27 12.01
C GLY A 67 -11.70 11.32 10.52
N ASP A 68 -10.70 11.55 9.67
CA ASP A 68 -10.84 11.67 8.23
C ASP A 68 -11.10 10.30 7.57
N ARG A 69 -11.69 10.32 6.38
CA ARG A 69 -11.98 9.10 5.63
C ARG A 69 -10.73 8.64 4.89
N VAL A 70 -10.30 7.41 5.15
CA VAL A 70 -9.19 6.79 4.43
C VAL A 70 -9.66 6.03 3.19
N ALA A 71 -9.32 6.53 2.01
CA ALA A 71 -9.51 5.84 0.74
C ALA A 71 -8.38 4.82 0.51
N THR A 72 -8.73 3.55 0.28
CA THR A 72 -7.74 2.47 0.08
C THR A 72 -7.67 1.98 -1.36
N SER A 73 -6.47 1.70 -1.84
CA SER A 73 -6.21 1.01 -3.11
C SER A 73 -5.19 -0.11 -2.93
N TRP A 74 -5.30 -1.13 -3.77
CA TRP A 74 -4.41 -2.28 -3.77
C TRP A 74 -3.71 -2.40 -5.12
N TRP A 75 -2.41 -2.72 -5.12
CA TRP A 75 -1.65 -2.91 -6.35
C TRP A 75 -0.43 -3.81 -6.14
N GLN A 76 0.06 -4.45 -7.21
CA GLN A 76 1.27 -5.25 -7.17
C GLN A 76 2.51 -4.39 -7.42
N TYR A 77 3.50 -4.47 -6.52
CA TYR A 77 4.80 -3.82 -6.68
C TYR A 77 5.77 -4.71 -7.47
N ARG A 78 5.62 -4.67 -8.81
CA ARG A 78 6.37 -5.53 -9.74
C ARG A 78 7.87 -5.30 -9.73
N GLU A 79 8.34 -4.10 -9.38
CA GLU A 79 9.77 -3.81 -9.31
C GLU A 79 10.48 -4.47 -8.11
N GLU A 80 9.75 -5.04 -7.14
CA GLU A 80 10.32 -5.67 -5.95
C GLU A 80 10.03 -7.19 -5.85
N GLY A 81 8.93 -7.67 -6.43
CA GLY A 81 8.67 -9.09 -6.54
C GLY A 81 9.66 -9.77 -7.50
N THR A 82 9.98 -11.05 -7.26
CA THR A 82 10.84 -11.83 -8.16
C THR A 82 10.07 -12.54 -9.27
N HIS A 83 8.75 -12.73 -9.10
CA HIS A 83 7.91 -13.26 -10.17
C HIS A 83 7.74 -12.21 -11.29
N PRO A 84 8.05 -12.52 -12.56
CA PRO A 84 8.05 -11.53 -13.65
C PRO A 84 6.63 -11.13 -14.10
N GLY A 85 5.64 -11.98 -13.86
CA GLY A 85 4.25 -11.79 -14.28
C GLY A 85 3.43 -10.88 -13.36
N ALA A 86 2.24 -10.51 -13.85
CA ALA A 86 1.24 -9.83 -13.04
C ALA A 86 0.33 -10.87 -12.37
N ALA A 87 0.18 -10.77 -11.05
CA ALA A 87 -0.85 -11.48 -10.32
C ALA A 87 -2.22 -10.84 -10.61
N THR A 88 -3.27 -11.64 -10.66
CA THR A 88 -4.63 -11.09 -10.80
C THR A 88 -5.11 -10.62 -9.44
N LEU A 89 -5.41 -9.33 -9.33
CA LEU A 89 -5.85 -8.69 -8.11
C LEU A 89 -7.31 -8.24 -8.24
N THR A 90 -8.18 -8.80 -7.40
CA THR A 90 -9.60 -8.40 -7.31
C THR A 90 -9.84 -7.67 -6.01
N THR A 91 -10.37 -6.44 -6.07
CA THR A 91 -10.67 -5.62 -4.88
C THR A 91 -12.17 -5.54 -4.64
N ARG A 92 -12.54 -5.31 -3.37
CA ARG A 92 -13.92 -5.15 -2.93
C ARG A 92 -14.09 -3.79 -2.24
N SER A 93 -15.31 -3.27 -2.25
CA SER A 93 -15.65 -1.99 -1.62
C SER A 93 -15.48 -1.97 -0.10
N ASP A 94 -15.40 -3.14 0.54
CA ASP A 94 -15.18 -3.30 1.99
C ASP A 94 -13.69 -3.38 2.37
N GLY A 95 -12.79 -2.97 1.47
CA GLY A 95 -11.35 -2.94 1.73
C GLY A 95 -10.66 -4.30 1.62
N ARG A 96 -11.36 -5.36 1.23
CA ARG A 96 -10.74 -6.68 0.96
C ARG A 96 -10.17 -6.77 -0.45
N ALA A 97 -9.12 -7.57 -0.60
CA ALA A 97 -8.54 -7.95 -1.87
C ALA A 97 -8.31 -9.46 -1.94
N THR A 98 -8.37 -10.01 -3.16
CA THR A 98 -8.00 -11.39 -3.46
C THR A 98 -6.93 -11.38 -4.53
N VAL A 99 -5.83 -12.08 -4.26
CA VAL A 99 -4.70 -12.23 -5.18
C VAL A 99 -4.70 -13.65 -5.69
N ALA A 100 -4.96 -13.83 -6.99
CA ALA A 100 -4.78 -15.13 -7.63
C ALA A 100 -3.30 -15.29 -8.01
N VAL A 101 -2.68 -16.35 -7.48
CA VAL A 101 -1.29 -16.68 -7.77
C VAL A 101 -1.20 -17.27 -9.18
N PRO A 102 -0.33 -16.73 -10.06
CA PRO A 102 -0.13 -17.25 -11.41
C PRO A 102 0.22 -18.75 -11.41
N ALA A 103 -0.27 -19.47 -12.43
CA ALA A 103 -0.06 -20.91 -12.54
C ALA A 103 1.41 -21.27 -12.87
N ASP A 104 2.12 -20.36 -13.50
CA ASP A 104 3.54 -20.45 -13.88
C ASP A 104 4.49 -19.99 -12.78
N ALA A 105 3.97 -19.52 -11.63
CA ALA A 105 4.79 -19.12 -10.51
C ALA A 105 5.60 -20.30 -9.96
N GLN A 106 6.88 -20.08 -9.66
CA GLN A 106 7.81 -21.13 -9.22
C GLN A 106 8.10 -21.06 -7.71
N PRO A 107 8.35 -22.19 -7.02
CA PRO A 107 8.74 -22.18 -5.62
C PRO A 107 9.94 -21.26 -5.35
N GLY A 108 9.83 -20.44 -4.30
CA GLY A 108 10.84 -19.44 -3.95
C GLY A 108 10.62 -18.06 -4.56
N GLU A 109 9.78 -17.92 -5.59
CA GLU A 109 9.38 -16.63 -6.12
C GLU A 109 8.57 -15.81 -5.12
N THR A 110 8.53 -14.49 -5.32
CA THR A 110 7.77 -13.55 -4.50
C THR A 110 6.87 -12.66 -5.34
N ILE A 111 5.67 -12.42 -4.82
CA ILE A 111 4.71 -11.43 -5.34
C ILE A 111 4.44 -10.43 -4.22
N SER A 112 4.73 -9.15 -4.47
CA SER A 112 4.56 -8.10 -3.47
C SER A 112 3.31 -7.29 -3.75
N ILE A 113 2.43 -7.20 -2.76
CA ILE A 113 1.17 -6.46 -2.83
C ILE A 113 1.24 -5.29 -1.85
N ILE A 114 0.89 -4.10 -2.33
CA ILE A 114 0.84 -2.87 -1.57
C ILE A 114 -0.62 -2.51 -1.32
N LEU A 115 -0.90 -2.20 -0.06
CA LEU A 115 -2.07 -1.44 0.35
C LEU A 115 -1.63 0.02 0.48
N GLN A 116 -2.25 0.90 -0.29
CA GLN A 116 -2.11 2.34 -0.15
C GLN A 116 -3.39 2.87 0.49
N GLY A 117 -3.26 3.71 1.51
CA GLY A 117 -4.39 4.47 2.06
C GLY A 117 -4.07 5.94 2.14
N THR A 118 -4.99 6.78 1.67
CA THR A 118 -4.89 8.23 1.66
C THR A 118 -6.11 8.82 2.37
N ASP A 119 -5.89 9.67 3.37
CA ASP A 119 -6.98 10.42 4.02
C ASP A 119 -7.54 11.53 3.11
N ASP A 120 -8.62 12.18 3.54
CA ASP A 120 -9.23 13.33 2.85
C ASP A 120 -9.07 14.66 3.60
N GLY A 121 -8.06 14.76 4.47
CA GLY A 121 -7.73 15.99 5.20
C GLY A 121 -6.98 17.03 4.34
N GLU A 122 -6.68 18.19 4.95
CA GLU A 122 -5.83 19.20 4.30
C GLU A 122 -4.42 18.64 4.07
N PHE A 123 -3.86 18.84 2.87
CA PHE A 123 -2.64 18.13 2.42
C PHE A 123 -2.74 16.60 2.57
N PRO A 124 -3.60 15.91 1.79
CA PRO A 124 -3.94 14.50 2.00
C PRO A 124 -2.73 13.60 2.26
N LEU A 125 -2.69 12.93 3.41
CA LEU A 125 -1.54 12.11 3.80
C LEU A 125 -1.76 10.66 3.41
N THR A 126 -0.68 10.05 2.91
CA THR A 126 -0.72 8.68 2.41
C THR A 126 0.19 7.79 3.24
N ARG A 127 -0.30 6.61 3.60
CA ARG A 127 0.49 5.51 4.15
C ARG A 127 0.36 4.25 3.32
N TYR A 128 1.36 3.41 3.47
CA TYR A 128 1.50 2.17 2.73
C TYR A 128 1.77 1.03 3.71
N ASP A 129 1.21 -0.14 3.42
CA ASP A 129 1.65 -1.39 4.01
C ASP A 129 1.87 -2.42 2.88
N ARG A 130 2.68 -3.43 3.16
CA ARG A 130 3.11 -4.43 2.19
C ARG A 130 2.93 -5.83 2.74
N VAL A 131 2.43 -6.71 1.89
CA VAL A 131 2.51 -8.17 2.09
C VAL A 131 3.31 -8.80 0.96
N VAL A 132 4.20 -9.71 1.32
CA VAL A 132 4.97 -10.54 0.39
C VAL A 132 4.36 -11.93 0.36
N ILE A 133 3.88 -12.35 -0.80
CA ILE A 133 3.41 -13.72 -1.04
C ILE A 133 4.61 -14.52 -1.54
N ARG A 134 5.11 -15.45 -0.73
CA ARG A 134 6.18 -16.39 -1.09
C ARG A 134 5.59 -17.67 -1.66
N ILE A 135 6.04 -18.05 -2.83
CA ILE A 135 5.57 -19.25 -3.51
C ILE A 135 6.23 -20.49 -2.91
N VAL A 136 5.42 -21.52 -2.59
CA VAL A 136 5.83 -22.80 -1.98
C VAL A 136 5.24 -24.01 -2.68
#